data_AF-A0A0J0YU83-F1
#
_entry.id   AF-A0A0J0YU83-F1
#
_cell.length_a   1.000
_cell.length_b   1.000
_cell.length_c   1.000
_cell.angle_alpha   90.00
_cell.angle_beta   90.00
_cell.angle_gamma   90.00
#
_symmetry.space_group_name_H-M   'P 1'
#
loop_
_entity.id
_entity.type
_entity.pdbx_description
1 polymer ?
#
loop_
_entity_poly.entity_id
_entity_poly.type
_entity_poly.pdbx_seq_one_letter_code
_entity_poly.pdbx_strand_id
1 'polypeptide(L)' 'MKKRSTEINKGPIKDNALKALVKSNIFRHKVYKNKKGKGSYSRKGRLNHTESGFLRIMHKPDFLLAV' A
#
# COMPACT_ATOMS: atom_id res chain seq x y z
N MET A 1 26.52 5.90 11.68
CA MET A 1 25.10 5.91 11.24
C MET A 1 25.04 6.05 9.73
N LYS A 2 24.29 5.21 9.02
CA LYS A 2 24.22 5.23 7.54
C LYS A 2 23.24 6.32 7.08
N LYS A 3 23.71 7.29 6.31
CA LYS A 3 22.84 8.32 5.72
C LYS A 3 22.03 7.70 4.57
N ARG A 4 20.72 7.91 4.57
CA ARG A 4 19.83 7.49 3.49
C ARG A 4 19.59 8.68 2.57
N SER A 5 20.01 8.58 1.31
CA SER A 5 19.68 9.54 0.26
C SER A 5 18.45 9.05 -0.51
N THR A 6 17.58 9.98 -0.89
CA THR A 6 16.37 9.71 -1.69
C THR A 6 16.43 10.50 -2.98
N GLU A 7 16.17 9.85 -4.11
CA GLU A 7 16.17 10.49 -5.42
C GLU A 7 14.84 11.23 -5.67
N ILE A 8 14.92 12.55 -5.87
CA ILE A 8 13.76 13.46 -5.95
C ILE A 8 13.35 13.71 -7.42
N ASN A 9 14.14 13.26 -8.41
CA ASN A 9 13.89 13.41 -9.85
C ASN A 9 13.61 14.87 -10.28
N LYS A 10 14.34 15.85 -9.72
CA LYS A 10 14.16 17.28 -9.99
C LYS A 10 15.41 18.02 -10.43
N GLY A 11 16.51 17.30 -10.67
CA GLY A 11 17.80 17.92 -10.96
C GLY A 11 18.31 18.77 -9.79
N PRO A 12 19.23 19.71 -10.03
CA PRO A 12 19.78 20.58 -8.99
C PRO A 12 18.73 21.59 -8.50
N ILE A 13 18.50 21.62 -7.19
CA ILE A 13 17.53 22.52 -6.55
C ILE A 13 18.24 23.86 -6.25
N LYS A 14 17.71 24.96 -6.81
CA LYS A 14 18.29 26.31 -6.65
C LYS A 14 17.71 27.09 -5.46
N ASP A 15 16.38 27.02 -5.28
CA ASP A 15 15.71 27.90 -4.31
C ASP A 15 15.36 27.18 -2.99
N ASN A 16 14.33 26.31 -3.00
CA ASN A 16 13.80 25.67 -1.79
C ASN A 16 13.72 24.15 -1.91
N ALA A 17 14.46 23.46 -1.05
CA ALA A 17 14.53 22.00 -0.97
C ALA A 17 13.19 21.34 -0.56
N LEU A 18 12.49 21.89 0.44
CA LEU A 18 11.23 21.31 0.93
C LEU A 18 10.12 21.41 -0.12
N LYS A 19 10.03 22.55 -0.81
CA LYS A 19 9.05 22.74 -1.90
C LYS A 19 9.31 21.77 -3.05
N ALA A 20 10.58 21.56 -3.41
CA ALA A 20 10.95 20.58 -4.42
C ALA A 20 10.56 19.16 -3.99
N LEU A 21 10.86 18.80 -2.74
CA LEU A 21 10.58 17.50 -2.14
C LEU A 21 9.08 17.19 -2.06
N VAL A 22 8.24 18.10 -1.55
CA VAL A 22 6.77 17.93 -1.48
C VAL A 22 6.16 17.70 -2.86
N LYS A 23 6.70 18.35 -3.89
CA LYS A 23 6.20 18.23 -5.26
C LYS A 23 6.87 17.08 -6.03
N SER A 24 7.66 16.23 -5.40
CA SER A 24 8.31 15.07 -6.02
C SER A 24 7.44 13.81 -5.96
N ASN A 25 7.84 12.75 -6.68
CA ASN A 25 7.10 11.49 -6.73
C ASN A 25 6.94 10.80 -5.35
N ILE A 26 7.82 11.12 -4.40
CA ILE A 26 7.78 10.54 -3.04
C ILE A 26 6.50 10.95 -2.31
N PHE A 27 6.05 12.20 -2.49
CA PHE A 27 4.91 12.77 -1.78
C PHE A 27 3.63 12.79 -2.62
N ARG A 28 3.51 11.86 -3.58
CA ARG A 28 2.30 11.72 -4.37
C ARG A 28 1.16 11.13 -3.54
N HIS A 29 -0.05 11.63 -3.77
CA HIS A 29 -1.26 11.04 -3.22
C HIS A 29 -1.40 9.56 -3.62
N LYS A 30 -1.51 8.70 -2.61
CA LYS A 30 -1.74 7.27 -2.80
C LYS A 30 -3.23 7.01 -2.91
N VAL A 31 -3.63 6.35 -3.99
CA VAL A 31 -5.01 5.89 -4.18
C VAL A 31 -5.03 4.39 -3.92
N TYR A 32 -5.86 3.98 -2.97
CA TYR A 32 -6.07 2.57 -2.66
C TYR A 32 -7.26 2.04 -3.45
N LYS A 33 -7.13 0.80 -3.96
CA LYS A 33 -8.26 0.12 -4.58
C LYS A 33 -9.28 -0.26 -3.50
N ASN A 34 -10.50 0.21 -3.65
CA ASN A 34 -11.61 -0.16 -2.78
C ASN A 34 -11.98 -1.65 -2.95
N LYS A 35 -12.48 -2.25 -1.86
CA LYS A 35 -12.90 -3.66 -1.88
C LYS A 35 -14.27 -3.86 -2.54
N LYS A 36 -15.13 -2.85 -2.54
CA LYS A 36 -16.50 -2.88 -3.08
C LYS A 36 -16.82 -1.54 -3.77
N GLY A 37 -17.72 -1.56 -4.75
CA GLY A 37 -18.20 -0.37 -5.48
C GLY A 37 -17.48 -0.08 -6.80
N LYS A 38 -17.50 1.18 -7.26
CA LYS A 38 -16.87 1.58 -8.53
C LYS A 38 -15.35 1.38 -8.47
N GLY A 39 -14.81 0.68 -9.46
CA GLY A 39 -13.37 0.40 -9.54
C GLY A 39 -12.87 -0.77 -8.69
N SER A 40 -13.76 -1.50 -8.00
CA SER A 40 -13.36 -2.62 -7.14
C SER A 40 -13.24 -3.97 -7.88
N TYR A 41 -13.79 -4.09 -9.09
CA TYR A 41 -13.76 -5.35 -9.86
C TYR A 41 -12.32 -5.80 -10.18
N SER A 42 -12.05 -7.11 -10.05
CA SER A 42 -10.77 -7.72 -10.38
C SER A 42 -11.00 -9.05 -11.09
N ARG A 43 -10.54 -9.17 -12.34
CA ARG A 43 -10.80 -10.36 -13.19
C ARG A 43 -10.23 -11.66 -12.62
N LYS A 44 -9.14 -11.61 -11.86
CA LYS A 44 -8.44 -12.79 -11.30
C LYS A 44 -8.57 -12.92 -9.79
N GLY A 45 -9.52 -12.21 -9.16
CA GLY A 45 -9.68 -12.21 -7.70
C GLY A 45 -8.37 -11.90 -6.95
N ARG A 46 -8.28 -12.30 -5.68
CA ARG A 46 -7.05 -12.26 -4.86
C ARG A 46 -6.54 -13.68 -4.61
N LEU A 47 -6.66 -14.56 -5.60
CA LEU A 47 -6.38 -15.99 -5.46
C LEU A 47 -5.21 -16.44 -6.35
N ASN A 48 -4.11 -15.70 -6.35
CA ASN A 48 -2.86 -16.15 -6.95
C ASN A 48 -1.78 -16.09 -5.87
N HIS A 49 -1.51 -17.27 -5.32
CA HIS A 49 -0.43 -17.67 -4.43
C HIS A 49 -0.45 -17.07 -3.01
N THR A 50 -0.61 -18.00 -2.06
CA THR A 50 -0.52 -17.89 -0.60
C THR A 50 -1.58 -17.05 0.13
N GLU A 51 -2.44 -17.77 0.85
CA GLU A 51 -3.40 -17.28 1.85
C GLU A 51 -4.50 -16.34 1.33
N SER A 52 -5.64 -16.97 1.03
CA SER A 52 -6.92 -16.34 0.79
C SER A 52 -7.20 -15.23 1.80
N GLY A 53 -7.23 -13.97 1.33
CA GLY A 53 -7.55 -12.80 2.15
C GLY A 53 -8.97 -12.77 2.75
N PHE A 54 -9.72 -13.87 2.62
CA PHE A 54 -10.97 -14.15 3.31
C PHE A 54 -10.75 -14.88 4.65
N LEU A 55 -9.70 -15.70 4.77
CA LEU A 55 -9.44 -16.56 5.94
C LEU A 55 -8.67 -15.85 7.08
N ARG A 56 -8.12 -14.65 6.85
CA ARG A 56 -7.44 -13.85 7.90
C ARG A 56 -8.35 -12.85 8.63
N ILE A 57 -9.54 -12.56 8.09
CA ILE A 57 -10.51 -11.66 8.75
C ILE A 57 -11.36 -12.45 9.77
N MET A 58 -11.40 -13.77 9.65
CA MET A 58 -12.02 -14.66 10.62
C MET A 58 -10.91 -15.33 11.42
N HIS A 59 -10.40 -14.63 12.44
CA HIS A 59 -9.83 -15.34 13.59
C HIS A 59 -10.90 -16.35 14.03
N LYS A 60 -10.61 -17.65 13.86
CA LYS A 60 -11.41 -18.73 14.38
C LYS A 60 -11.61 -18.48 15.88
N PRO A 61 -12.84 -18.42 16.40
CA PRO A 61 -13.03 -18.64 17.82
C PRO A 61 -12.90 -20.15 18.06
N ASP A 62 -11.94 -20.53 18.89
CA ASP A 62 -11.69 -21.91 19.33
C ASP A 62 -12.83 -22.42 20.25
N PHE A 63 -14.07 -22.51 19.74
CA PHE A 63 -15.24 -22.95 20.53
C PHE A 63 -15.87 -24.28 20.07
N LEU A 64 -15.21 -25.07 19.23
CA LEU A 64 -15.71 -26.40 18.83
C LEU A 64 -14.59 -27.45 18.86
N LEU A 65 -14.19 -27.83 20.08
CA LEU A 65 -13.62 -29.14 20.37
C LEU A 65 -14.05 -29.57 21.78
N ALA A 66 -15.33 -29.89 21.95
CA ALA A 66 -15.86 -30.55 23.14
C ALA A 66 -17.23 -31.17 22.84
N VAL A 67 -17.26 -32.29 22.12
CA VAL A 67 -18.13 -33.47 22.35
C VAL A 67 -17.37 -34.68 21.81
#